data_AF-A0A1B6KG50-F1
#
_entry.id   AF-A0A1B6KG50-F1
#
_cell.length_a   1.000
_cell.length_b   1.000
_cell.length_c   1.000
_cell.angle_alpha   90.00
_cell.angle_beta   90.00
_cell.angle_gamma   90.00
#
_symmetry.space_group_name_H-M   'P 1'
#
loop_
_entity.id
_entity.type
_entity.pdbx_description
1 polymer ?
#
loop_
_entity_poly.entity_id
_entity_poly.type
_entity_poly.pdbx_seq_one_letter_code
_entity_poly.pdbx_strand_id
1 'polypeptide(L)'
;VKHFHKSTSFSDYCCITDSSLKMSVGQLLRKKRDGEQMTKDEIESFVQNVISGNIADCQIGAMLMAMYVQGMTDAEVINLTQSMVLSGERLQWRSEWSSLLADKHSTGGVGDKISLILTPVLAACGLKVPLLSGRSLEHT
;
A
#
# COMPACT_ATOMS: atom_id res chain seq x y z
N VAL A 1 56.37 6.93 -12.82
CA VAL A 1 56.38 6.11 -11.59
C VAL A 1 55.20 6.55 -10.73
N LYS A 2 54.06 5.87 -10.55
CA LYS A 2 53.47 4.61 -11.01
C LYS A 2 52.01 4.95 -11.39
N HIS A 3 51.54 4.45 -12.53
CA HIS A 3 50.13 4.35 -12.90
C HIS A 3 49.42 3.31 -12.03
N PHE A 4 48.15 3.53 -11.68
CA PHE A 4 47.21 2.46 -11.38
C PHE A 4 45.86 2.76 -12.04
N HIS A 5 45.74 2.30 -13.29
CA HIS A 5 44.46 1.93 -13.88
C HIS A 5 43.90 0.74 -13.09
N LYS A 6 42.65 0.84 -12.63
CA LYS A 6 41.81 -0.34 -12.47
C LYS A 6 40.52 -0.12 -13.25
N SER A 7 40.46 -0.82 -14.38
CA SER A 7 39.25 -1.16 -15.10
C SER A 7 38.30 -1.90 -14.16
N THR A 8 37.16 -1.32 -13.84
CA THR A 8 36.02 -2.11 -13.34
C THR A 8 35.33 -2.72 -14.55
N SER A 9 35.64 -4.00 -14.73
CA SER A 9 35.08 -4.91 -15.70
C SER A 9 33.55 -4.97 -15.59
N PHE A 10 32.91 -5.02 -16.75
CA PHE A 10 31.50 -5.30 -17.00
C PHE A 10 31.20 -6.79 -16.73
N SER A 11 31.41 -7.25 -15.49
CA SER A 11 31.32 -8.68 -15.15
C SER A 11 30.92 -8.94 -13.69
N ASP A 12 30.02 -8.12 -13.14
CA ASP A 12 29.35 -8.40 -11.86
C ASP A 12 27.85 -8.67 -12.05
N TYR A 13 27.49 -9.25 -13.21
CA TYR A 13 26.26 -10.05 -13.35
C TYR A 13 26.47 -11.36 -12.59
N CYS A 14 26.51 -11.28 -11.26
CA CYS A 14 26.43 -12.46 -10.41
C CYS A 14 25.02 -13.03 -10.55
N CYS A 15 24.92 -14.13 -11.30
CA CYS A 15 23.75 -14.98 -11.38
C CYS A 15 23.40 -15.51 -9.98
N ILE A 16 22.53 -14.79 -9.27
CA ILE A 16 21.78 -15.37 -8.15
C ILE A 16 20.52 -15.99 -8.76
N THR A 17 20.63 -17.23 -9.22
CA THR A 17 19.47 -18.10 -9.45
C THR A 17 19.05 -18.67 -8.12
N ASP A 18 18.22 -17.91 -7.38
CA ASP A 18 17.47 -18.43 -6.24
C ASP A 18 16.08 -18.85 -6.72
N SER A 19 15.65 -20.04 -6.32
CA SER A 19 14.42 -20.72 -6.76
C SER A 19 13.13 -20.16 -6.13
N SER A 20 13.04 -18.83 -6.08
CA SER A 20 11.85 -18.04 -5.76
C SER A 20 12.09 -16.61 -6.27
N LEU A 21 12.06 -16.41 -7.59
CA LEU A 21 12.29 -15.09 -8.21
C LEU A 21 11.11 -14.15 -7.89
N LYS A 22 11.13 -13.53 -6.70
CA LYS A 22 10.31 -12.35 -6.41
C LYS A 22 10.80 -11.22 -7.31
N MET A 23 9.93 -10.72 -8.18
CA MET A 23 10.27 -9.59 -9.06
C MET A 23 10.75 -8.39 -8.24
N SER A 24 11.77 -7.71 -8.75
CA SER A 24 12.24 -6.44 -8.17
C SER A 24 11.17 -5.34 -8.29
N VAL A 25 11.25 -4.34 -7.42
CA VAL A 25 10.36 -3.15 -7.48
C VAL A 25 10.39 -2.49 -8.85
N GLY A 26 11.55 -2.40 -9.49
CA GLY A 26 11.68 -1.83 -10.84
C GLY A 26 10.92 -2.62 -11.90
N GLN A 27 10.92 -3.96 -11.80
CA GLN A 27 10.16 -4.83 -12.70
C GLN A 27 8.65 -4.71 -12.45
N LEU A 28 8.23 -4.63 -11.18
CA LEU A 28 6.82 -4.39 -10.82
C LEU A 28 6.33 -3.05 -11.40
N LEU A 29 7.12 -1.99 -11.22
CA LEU A 29 6.80 -0.67 -11.76
C LEU A 29 6.72 -0.70 -13.29
N ARG A 30 7.69 -1.32 -13.97
CA ARG A 30 7.69 -1.45 -15.43
C ARG A 30 6.43 -2.16 -15.91
N LYS A 31 6.09 -3.28 -15.29
CA LYS A 31 4.90 -4.07 -15.58
C LYS A 31 3.63 -3.23 -15.46
N LYS A 32 3.43 -2.56 -14.31
CA LYS A 32 2.23 -1.75 -14.11
C LYS A 32 2.18 -0.53 -15.04
N ARG A 33 3.31 0.14 -15.27
CA ARG A 33 3.44 1.26 -16.22
C ARG A 33 3.03 0.84 -17.64
N ASP A 34 3.39 -0.36 -18.05
CA ASP A 34 3.09 -0.91 -19.39
C ASP A 34 1.64 -1.43 -19.51
N GLY A 35 0.82 -1.25 -18.46
CA GLY A 35 -0.61 -1.59 -18.44
C GLY A 35 -0.91 -3.04 -18.12
N GLU A 36 0.11 -3.82 -17.74
CA GLU A 36 -0.07 -5.22 -17.38
C GLU A 36 -0.65 -5.37 -15.96
N GLN A 37 -1.44 -6.42 -15.76
CA GLN A 37 -2.05 -6.73 -14.46
C GLN A 37 -1.01 -7.31 -13.49
N MET A 38 -1.04 -6.83 -12.25
CA MET A 38 -0.22 -7.39 -11.19
C MET A 38 -0.88 -8.60 -10.54
N THR A 39 -0.10 -9.64 -10.27
CA THR A 39 -0.57 -10.80 -9.50
C THR A 39 -0.67 -10.47 -8.01
N LYS A 40 -1.35 -11.33 -7.24
CA LYS A 40 -1.43 -11.20 -5.78
C LYS A 40 -0.04 -11.13 -5.13
N ASP A 41 0.85 -12.06 -5.47
CA ASP A 41 2.21 -12.12 -4.90
C ASP A 41 3.05 -10.90 -5.25
N GLU A 42 2.84 -10.33 -6.44
CA GLU A 42 3.50 -9.10 -6.90
C GLU A 42 3.03 -7.88 -6.08
N ILE A 43 1.74 -7.78 -5.80
CA ILE A 43 1.16 -6.71 -4.96
C ILE A 43 1.61 -6.87 -3.51
N GLU A 44 1.56 -8.08 -2.96
CA GLU A 44 2.05 -8.36 -1.61
C GLU A 44 3.54 -8.00 -1.47
N SER A 45 4.36 -8.39 -2.45
CA SER A 45 5.78 -8.04 -2.49
C SER A 45 5.99 -6.52 -2.49
N PHE A 46 5.22 -5.77 -3.30
CA PHE A 46 5.29 -4.30 -3.30
C PHE A 46 4.97 -3.72 -1.92
N VAL A 47 3.84 -4.11 -1.31
CA VAL A 47 3.42 -3.60 0.01
C VAL A 47 4.46 -3.92 1.09
N GLN A 48 5.03 -5.13 1.09
CA GLN A 48 6.07 -5.50 2.04
C GLN A 48 7.35 -4.66 1.88
N ASN A 49 7.74 -4.34 0.64
CA ASN A 49 8.89 -3.47 0.39
C ASN A 49 8.65 -2.03 0.89
N VAL A 50 7.42 -1.52 0.74
CA VAL A 50 7.01 -0.21 1.29
C VAL A 50 7.16 -0.18 2.80
N ILE A 51 6.63 -1.18 3.50
CA ILE A 51 6.62 -1.22 4.98
C ILE A 51 8.02 -1.46 5.55
N SER A 52 8.83 -2.26 4.86
CA SER A 52 10.20 -2.55 5.26
C SER A 52 11.17 -1.38 5.02
N GLY A 53 10.74 -0.32 4.33
CA GLY A 53 11.62 0.80 3.96
C GLY A 53 12.65 0.45 2.89
N ASN A 54 12.45 -0.65 2.14
CA ASN A 54 13.39 -1.15 1.12
C ASN A 54 13.15 -0.52 -0.26
N ILE A 55 12.26 0.46 -0.36
CA ILE A 55 11.87 1.16 -1.57
C ILE A 55 12.05 2.66 -1.37
N ALA A 56 12.58 3.34 -2.38
CA ALA A 56 12.73 4.79 -2.32
C ALA A 56 11.39 5.51 -2.57
N ASP A 57 11.18 6.68 -1.96
CA ASP A 57 9.96 7.49 -2.13
C ASP A 57 9.64 7.77 -3.61
N CYS A 58 10.66 7.96 -4.44
CA CYS A 58 10.47 8.16 -5.89
C CYS A 58 9.88 6.94 -6.59
N GLN A 59 10.20 5.72 -6.14
CA GLN A 59 9.64 4.48 -6.67
C GLN A 59 8.21 4.26 -6.19
N ILE A 60 7.90 4.64 -4.94
CA ILE A 60 6.52 4.64 -4.43
C ILE A 60 5.67 5.60 -5.27
N GLY A 61 6.11 6.86 -5.41
CA GLY A 61 5.42 7.86 -6.21
C GLY A 61 5.24 7.44 -7.67
N ALA A 62 6.25 6.84 -8.28
CA ALA A 62 6.16 6.32 -9.65
C ALA A 62 5.13 5.17 -9.77
N MET A 63 5.08 4.27 -8.79
CA MET A 63 4.09 3.19 -8.77
C MET A 63 2.66 3.74 -8.61
N LEU A 64 2.46 4.68 -7.69
CA LEU A 64 1.16 5.33 -7.48
C LEU A 64 0.69 6.05 -8.76
N MET A 65 1.60 6.76 -9.44
CA MET A 65 1.29 7.39 -10.73
C MET A 65 0.95 6.35 -11.81
N ALA A 66 1.68 5.23 -11.89
CA ALA A 66 1.37 4.16 -12.83
C ALA A 66 -0.02 3.54 -12.58
N MET A 67 -0.37 3.30 -11.30
CA MET A 67 -1.71 2.83 -10.91
C MET A 67 -2.80 3.85 -11.23
N TYR A 68 -2.54 5.14 -11.05
CA TYR A 68 -3.48 6.21 -11.40
C TYR A 68 -3.74 6.28 -12.91
N VAL A 69 -2.68 6.26 -13.73
CA VAL A 69 -2.78 6.39 -15.19
C VAL A 69 -3.35 5.14 -15.85
N GLN A 70 -2.93 3.94 -15.43
CA GLN A 70 -3.36 2.68 -16.05
C GLN A 70 -4.61 2.07 -15.39
N GLY A 71 -5.01 2.59 -14.23
CA GLY A 71 -6.07 2.02 -13.41
C GLY A 71 -5.67 0.68 -12.76
N MET A 72 -6.63 0.09 -12.06
CA MET A 72 -6.51 -1.23 -11.43
C MET A 72 -7.78 -2.02 -11.69
N THR A 73 -7.64 -3.33 -11.89
CA THR A 73 -8.78 -4.24 -11.90
C THR A 73 -9.30 -4.49 -10.49
N ASP A 74 -10.55 -4.94 -10.36
CA ASP A 74 -11.14 -5.30 -9.07
C ASP A 74 -10.29 -6.32 -8.29
N ALA A 75 -9.70 -7.29 -9.00
CA ALA A 75 -8.80 -8.28 -8.40
C ALA A 75 -7.54 -7.63 -7.82
N GLU A 76 -6.93 -6.68 -8.55
CA GLU A 76 -5.77 -5.93 -8.06
C GLU A 76 -6.14 -5.06 -6.84
N VAL A 77 -7.30 -4.38 -6.87
CA VAL A 77 -7.78 -3.54 -5.75
C VAL A 77 -8.03 -4.39 -4.50
N ILE A 78 -8.68 -5.56 -4.65
CA ILE A 78 -8.92 -6.49 -3.55
C ILE A 78 -7.59 -6.97 -2.96
N ASN A 79 -6.65 -7.40 -3.81
CA ASN A 79 -5.34 -7.88 -3.37
C ASN A 79 -4.52 -6.78 -2.68
N LEU A 80 -4.55 -5.55 -3.19
CA LEU A 80 -3.87 -4.41 -2.58
C LEU A 80 -4.48 -4.09 -1.21
N THR A 81 -5.81 -4.02 -1.13
CA THR A 81 -6.53 -3.74 0.12
C THR A 81 -6.25 -4.82 1.17
N GLN A 82 -6.31 -6.09 0.80
CA GLN A 82 -5.99 -7.21 1.70
C GLN A 82 -4.53 -7.15 2.16
N SER A 83 -3.60 -6.88 1.25
CA SER A 83 -2.18 -6.75 1.58
C SER A 83 -1.93 -5.62 2.57
N MET A 84 -2.59 -4.48 2.41
CA MET A 84 -2.52 -3.34 3.35
C MET A 84 -3.15 -3.66 4.71
N VAL A 85 -4.30 -4.37 4.74
CA VAL A 85 -4.93 -4.78 6.01
C VAL A 85 -4.06 -5.76 6.80
N LEU A 86 -3.40 -6.69 6.11
CA LEU A 86 -2.53 -7.70 6.74
C LEU A 86 -1.14 -7.16 7.08
N SER A 87 -0.85 -5.94 6.67
CA SER A 87 0.46 -5.31 6.78
C SER A 87 0.77 -4.75 8.16
N GLY A 88 -0.24 -4.64 9.02
CA GLY A 88 -0.14 -4.10 10.37
C GLY A 88 -0.90 -4.93 11.40
N GLU A 89 -1.13 -4.35 12.56
CA GLU A 89 -1.88 -4.99 13.64
C GLU A 89 -3.38 -4.97 13.36
N ARG A 90 -4.07 -6.03 13.79
CA ARG A 90 -5.54 -6.12 13.71
C ARG A 90 -6.13 -6.03 15.10
N LEU A 91 -6.93 -5.00 15.32
CA LEU A 91 -7.65 -4.80 16.56
C LEU A 91 -8.71 -5.91 16.73
N GLN A 92 -8.72 -6.54 17.90
CA GLN A 92 -9.73 -7.52 18.28
C GLN A 92 -10.60 -6.95 19.39
N TRP A 93 -11.91 -7.07 19.21
CA TRP A 93 -12.90 -6.59 20.17
C TRP A 93 -13.55 -7.76 20.87
N ARG A 94 -14.20 -7.49 22.00
CA ARG A 94 -14.95 -8.51 22.73
C ARG A 94 -16.11 -9.03 21.86
N SER A 95 -16.41 -10.32 21.97
CA SER A 95 -17.40 -10.97 21.10
C SER A 95 -18.80 -10.36 21.25
N GLU A 96 -19.16 -9.86 22.44
CA GLU A 96 -20.41 -9.16 22.69
C GLU A 96 -20.56 -7.84 21.92
N TRP A 97 -19.47 -7.28 21.38
CA TRP A 97 -19.50 -6.05 20.57
C TRP A 97 -19.63 -6.31 19.08
N SER A 98 -19.54 -7.56 18.63
CA SER A 98 -19.48 -7.91 17.20
C SER A 98 -20.63 -7.33 16.37
N SER A 99 -21.86 -7.32 16.90
CA SER A 99 -23.04 -6.73 16.26
C SER A 99 -23.21 -5.23 16.49
N LEU A 100 -22.36 -4.63 17.33
CA LEU A 100 -22.42 -3.21 17.70
C LEU A 100 -21.31 -2.39 17.05
N LEU A 101 -20.34 -3.03 16.38
CA LEU A 101 -19.26 -2.34 15.68
C LEU A 101 -19.81 -1.64 14.44
N ALA A 102 -19.55 -0.35 14.35
CA ALA A 102 -19.90 0.46 13.19
C ALA A 102 -18.77 1.42 12.87
N ASP A 103 -18.62 1.76 11.60
CA ASP A 103 -17.69 2.80 11.14
C ASP A 103 -18.33 3.60 10.00
N LYS A 104 -17.96 4.87 9.88
CA LYS A 104 -18.34 5.73 8.75
C LYS A 104 -17.09 6.37 8.20
N HIS A 105 -16.87 6.17 6.91
CA HIS A 105 -15.80 6.83 6.18
C HIS A 105 -16.37 7.84 5.18
N SER A 106 -15.64 8.91 4.92
CA SER A 106 -15.93 9.87 3.85
C SER A 106 -14.83 9.75 2.80
N THR A 107 -15.16 9.90 1.52
CA THR A 107 -14.15 10.01 0.45
C THR A 107 -13.44 11.38 0.44
N GLY A 108 -13.84 12.29 1.33
CA GLY A 108 -13.37 13.68 1.37
C GLY A 108 -14.45 14.65 0.90
N GLY A 109 -14.39 15.88 1.42
CA GLY A 109 -15.32 16.94 1.07
C GLY A 109 -14.99 18.22 1.83
N VAL A 110 -15.05 19.37 1.15
CA VAL A 110 -14.67 20.66 1.74
C VAL A 110 -15.55 20.95 2.97
N GLY A 111 -14.92 20.95 4.14
CA GLY A 111 -15.59 21.20 5.41
C GLY A 111 -16.45 20.03 5.93
N ASP A 112 -16.24 18.80 5.47
CA ASP A 112 -16.93 17.62 6.00
C ASP A 112 -16.52 17.36 7.47
N LYS A 113 -17.38 17.79 8.39
CA LYS A 113 -17.25 17.56 9.83
C LYS A 113 -18.21 16.49 10.33
N ILE A 114 -18.84 15.72 9.44
CA ILE A 114 -19.88 14.75 9.81
C ILE A 114 -19.32 13.69 10.75
N SER A 115 -18.12 13.16 10.48
CA SER A 115 -17.54 12.13 11.34
C SER A 115 -17.32 12.62 12.78
N LEU A 116 -16.97 13.90 12.97
CA LEU A 116 -16.77 14.48 14.30
C LEU A 116 -18.07 14.47 15.16
N ILE A 117 -19.22 14.68 14.52
CA ILE A 117 -20.52 14.73 15.20
C ILE A 117 -21.19 13.35 15.23
N LEU A 118 -21.06 12.57 14.16
CA LEU A 118 -21.75 11.29 14.02
C LEU A 118 -21.17 10.23 14.96
N THR A 119 -19.85 10.19 15.15
CA THR A 119 -19.21 9.22 16.05
C THR A 119 -19.76 9.26 17.48
N PRO A 120 -19.84 10.41 18.19
CA PRO A 120 -20.43 10.45 19.52
C PRO A 120 -21.94 10.19 19.53
N VAL A 121 -22.68 10.58 18.47
CA VAL A 121 -24.11 10.26 18.34
C VAL A 121 -24.34 8.75 18.27
N LEU A 122 -23.61 8.04 17.41
CA LEU A 122 -23.71 6.58 17.30
C LEU A 122 -23.27 5.88 18.59
N ALA A 123 -22.23 6.39 19.25
CA ALA A 123 -21.80 5.87 20.55
C ALA A 123 -22.88 6.05 21.64
N ALA A 124 -23.58 7.19 21.66
CA ALA A 124 -24.70 7.44 22.57
C ALA A 124 -25.91 6.51 22.29
N CYS A 125 -26.09 6.09 21.03
CA CYS A 125 -27.08 5.08 20.64
C CYS A 125 -26.65 3.63 20.98
N GLY A 126 -25.50 3.42 21.61
CA GLY A 126 -25.03 2.11 22.08
C GLY A 126 -24.05 1.39 21.14
N LEU A 127 -23.73 1.95 19.97
CA LEU A 127 -22.73 1.37 19.06
C LEU A 127 -21.29 1.55 19.57
N LYS A 128 -20.38 0.75 19.02
CA LYS A 128 -18.93 0.85 19.22
C LYS A 128 -18.31 1.33 17.91
N VAL A 129 -17.73 2.54 17.93
CA VAL A 129 -17.28 3.22 16.71
C VAL A 129 -15.76 3.45 16.76
N PRO A 130 -14.93 2.43 16.46
CA PRO A 130 -13.48 2.56 16.37
C PRO A 130 -13.07 3.21 15.05
N LEU A 131 -13.43 4.48 14.87
CA LEU A 131 -13.15 5.25 13.66
C LEU A 131 -11.65 5.39 13.42
N LEU A 132 -11.16 4.85 12.31
CA LEU A 132 -9.82 5.12 11.78
C LEU A 132 -9.94 6.24 10.74
N SER A 133 -9.29 7.37 11.00
CA SER A 133 -9.35 8.56 10.15
C SER A 133 -7.96 8.96 9.65
N GLY A 134 -7.89 9.36 8.39
CA GLY A 134 -6.68 9.91 7.78
C GLY A 134 -6.49 11.39 8.10
N ARG A 135 -5.35 11.94 7.65
CA ARG A 135 -5.15 13.38 7.54
C ARG A 135 -5.75 13.88 6.21
N SER A 136 -5.78 15.20 6.03
CA SER A 136 -6.22 15.83 4.78
C SER A 136 -5.56 15.20 3.56
N LEU A 137 -6.37 14.96 2.52
CA LEU A 137 -5.93 14.48 1.22
C LEU A 137 -6.26 15.55 0.17
N GLU A 138 -5.24 16.02 -0.53
CA GLU A 138 -5.35 17.14 -1.47
C GLU A 138 -6.01 18.39 -0.85
N HIS A 139 -7.17 18.79 -1.37
CA HIS A 139 -7.93 19.98 -0.98
C HIS A 139 -9.16 19.65 -0.11
N THR A 140 -9.22 18.42 0.42
CA THR A 140 -10.34 17.95 1.25
C THR A 140 -10.05 18.03 2.75
#